data_AF-A0A2G5H940-F1
#
_entry.id   AF-A0A2G5H940-F1
#
_cell.length_a   1.000
_cell.length_b   1.000
_cell.length_c   1.000
_cell.angle_alpha   90.00
_cell.angle_beta   90.00
_cell.angle_gamma   90.00
#
_symmetry.space_group_name_H-M   'P 1'
#
loop_
_entity.id
_entity.type
_entity.pdbx_description
1 polymer ?
#
loop_
_entity_poly.entity_id
_entity_poly.type
_entity_poly.pdbx_seq_one_letter_code
_entity_poly.pdbx_strand_id
1 'polypeptide(L)'
;MLPIYTKSDHHEKMNRHPFGNGQPKGSGAYPIGGGGRRGSAFNIRPDKYDKYQPRSIRGRRRRAAMRVGGGVALFFLLLTFFFPSLRPAGLFGGLGLAIWGGGEEFNIETVRYYDLANVGGTSKGWEREERILLCAPLRDAAPHMPMFFSHLRNLTYPHHLIDLAFLVGDSKDNTLNILSDMLAELQASDEPKMAFGEISVIEKDFGQKVNQDVESRHGFAAQASRRKSMAQARNWLLSAALRPTHSWVYWRDVDVETAPFTILEDLMRHNKDVIVPNVWRPLPDWLGGEQPYDLNSWQESETALALADTLDEDAVIVEGYAEYATWRPHLAYLRDPYGDPDMEMEIDGVGGVSILAKAKVFRSGVHFPAFSFEKHAETEGFGKMAKRMGYSVVGLPHYTIWHLYEPSVDDIRHMEEMEQERKQREQEEKEKQERLDKINSQFEVGSSQWEKDKEAIQGATKEAAAKEQAVLEAKKKAKADEVSKESKTKKEQTHDDKDAKDSSSEVKQNPSPQQKADGQPAKHPEEAKRQKAAKDSDGDKPVAKAGPPKDETEADMPKKPAKR
;
A
#
# COMPACT_ATOMS: atom_id res chain seq x y z
N MET A 1 47.36 -10.39 -55.05
CA MET A 1 48.17 -11.30 -55.90
C MET A 1 48.76 -12.39 -55.02
N LEU A 2 49.01 -13.58 -55.57
CA LEU A 2 49.85 -14.61 -54.94
C LEU A 2 51.33 -14.35 -55.28
N PRO A 3 52.27 -15.05 -54.61
CA PRO A 3 52.99 -16.10 -55.34
C PRO A 3 52.97 -17.48 -54.65
N ILE A 4 53.43 -18.51 -55.37
CA ILE A 4 53.50 -19.94 -54.98
C ILE A 4 54.87 -20.50 -55.44
N TYR A 5 55.20 -21.75 -55.07
CA TYR A 5 56.33 -22.59 -55.54
C TYR A 5 57.72 -22.24 -54.93
N THR A 6 58.67 -23.17 -54.67
CA THR A 6 58.97 -24.57 -55.09
C THR A 6 59.65 -25.30 -53.90
N LYS A 7 59.26 -26.49 -53.39
CA LYS A 7 59.31 -27.91 -53.85
C LYS A 7 60.72 -28.58 -53.80
N SER A 8 60.75 -29.89 -53.49
CA SER A 8 61.86 -30.89 -53.53
C SER A 8 62.81 -30.96 -52.29
N ASP A 9 63.37 -32.11 -51.87
CA ASP A 9 62.84 -33.50 -51.87
C ASP A 9 63.68 -34.46 -50.96
N HIS A 10 63.12 -35.66 -50.69
CA HIS A 10 63.78 -36.94 -50.32
C HIS A 10 64.56 -37.19 -48.99
N HIS A 11 64.30 -38.39 -48.44
CA HIS A 11 65.09 -39.21 -47.47
C HIS A 11 65.25 -38.67 -46.01
N GLU A 12 65.44 -39.50 -44.98
CA GLU A 12 65.68 -40.96 -44.89
C GLU A 12 64.88 -41.66 -43.76
N LYS A 13 64.96 -42.99 -43.64
CA LYS A 13 64.27 -43.83 -42.63
C LYS A 13 65.20 -44.24 -41.47
N MET A 14 64.65 -44.41 -40.27
CA MET A 14 65.08 -45.51 -39.37
C MET A 14 64.04 -45.85 -38.28
N ASN A 15 63.56 -47.10 -38.27
CA ASN A 15 62.80 -47.69 -37.17
C ASN A 15 63.72 -48.60 -36.34
N ARG A 16 63.45 -48.74 -35.03
CA ARG A 16 64.13 -49.71 -34.15
C ARG A 16 63.22 -50.92 -33.85
N HIS A 17 63.80 -52.12 -33.89
CA HIS A 17 63.20 -53.34 -33.32
C HIS A 17 63.54 -53.47 -31.82
N PRO A 18 62.88 -54.38 -31.07
CA PRO A 18 63.50 -55.70 -30.82
C PRO A 18 62.57 -56.93 -30.94
N PHE A 19 63.23 -58.10 -31.10
CA PHE A 19 62.91 -59.53 -30.86
C PHE A 19 61.51 -60.02 -30.37
N GLY A 20 61.10 -61.28 -30.65
CA GLY A 20 61.76 -62.36 -31.41
C GLY A 20 61.10 -63.77 -31.26
N ASN A 21 61.72 -64.80 -31.86
CA ASN A 21 61.39 -66.25 -31.86
C ASN A 21 60.05 -66.72 -32.50
N GLY A 22 59.94 -67.89 -33.17
CA GLY A 22 60.98 -68.81 -33.66
C GLY A 22 60.47 -70.22 -34.10
N GLN A 23 61.09 -70.80 -35.14
CA GLN A 23 61.07 -72.24 -35.58
C GLN A 23 59.81 -72.80 -36.36
N PRO A 24 59.97 -73.85 -37.23
CA PRO A 24 59.47 -73.78 -38.63
C PRO A 24 59.02 -75.11 -39.33
N LYS A 25 58.94 -75.07 -40.68
CA LYS A 25 58.79 -76.17 -41.70
C LYS A 25 57.37 -76.72 -41.94
N GLY A 26 56.96 -77.08 -43.17
CA GLY A 26 57.61 -76.89 -44.49
C GLY A 26 57.01 -77.77 -45.62
N SER A 27 57.18 -77.37 -46.91
CA SER A 27 56.74 -78.06 -48.17
C SER A 27 55.21 -78.29 -48.32
N GLY A 28 54.54 -78.36 -49.48
CA GLY A 28 54.91 -78.57 -50.91
C GLY A 28 53.97 -79.69 -51.47
N ALA A 29 53.56 -79.80 -52.74
CA ALA A 29 53.71 -78.99 -53.97
C ALA A 29 52.58 -79.35 -54.99
N TYR A 30 52.59 -78.75 -56.20
CA TYR A 30 51.78 -79.10 -57.39
C TYR A 30 52.69 -79.72 -58.50
N PRO A 31 52.25 -80.14 -59.73
CA PRO A 31 50.92 -80.28 -60.35
C PRO A 31 50.68 -81.68 -61.04
N ILE A 32 49.86 -81.73 -62.11
CA ILE A 32 49.64 -82.84 -63.09
C ILE A 32 48.61 -83.91 -62.65
N GLY A 33 47.72 -84.46 -63.49
CA GLY A 33 47.31 -84.03 -64.85
C GLY A 33 46.79 -85.14 -65.79
N GLY A 34 45.46 -85.23 -65.99
CA GLY A 34 44.79 -85.95 -67.09
C GLY A 34 44.43 -87.44 -66.86
N GLY A 35 43.32 -87.93 -67.46
CA GLY A 35 43.05 -89.38 -67.55
C GLY A 35 41.61 -89.94 -67.42
N GLY A 36 40.68 -89.60 -68.31
CA GLY A 36 39.69 -90.55 -68.87
C GLY A 36 38.58 -91.26 -68.04
N ARG A 37 37.31 -90.93 -68.39
CA ARG A 37 36.15 -91.84 -68.58
C ARG A 37 35.59 -92.69 -67.41
N ARG A 38 34.47 -92.22 -66.81
CA ARG A 38 33.07 -92.77 -66.89
C ARG A 38 32.28 -92.48 -65.60
N GLY A 39 30.97 -92.21 -65.72
CA GLY A 39 30.02 -92.24 -64.59
C GLY A 39 29.04 -91.07 -64.52
N SER A 40 27.81 -91.31 -64.99
CA SER A 40 26.57 -90.53 -64.82
C SER A 40 26.52 -89.36 -63.82
N ALA A 41 26.08 -88.17 -64.29
CA ALA A 41 24.85 -87.52 -63.80
C ALA A 41 24.46 -86.28 -64.66
N PHE A 42 23.15 -86.14 -64.87
CA PHE A 42 22.39 -85.12 -65.58
C PHE A 42 22.98 -83.71 -65.78
N ASN A 43 22.90 -83.22 -67.01
CA ASN A 43 23.06 -81.81 -67.37
C ASN A 43 22.10 -81.50 -68.53
N ILE A 44 21.00 -80.77 -68.28
CA ILE A 44 20.03 -80.34 -69.30
C ILE A 44 20.11 -78.81 -69.45
N ARG A 45 19.92 -78.37 -70.69
CA ARG A 45 20.50 -77.15 -71.28
C ARG A 45 19.75 -75.84 -70.96
N PRO A 46 20.35 -74.67 -71.30
CA PRO A 46 19.84 -73.38 -70.88
C PRO A 46 19.16 -72.59 -72.00
N ASP A 47 17.98 -72.04 -71.72
CA ASP A 47 17.39 -70.98 -72.53
C ASP A 47 16.62 -69.96 -71.67
N LYS A 48 16.86 -68.68 -71.97
CA LYS A 48 16.23 -67.45 -71.45
C LYS A 48 16.26 -67.24 -69.92
N TYR A 49 17.18 -66.39 -69.46
CA TYR A 49 16.86 -65.34 -68.48
C TYR A 49 17.93 -64.23 -68.49
N ASP A 50 17.58 -63.06 -69.04
CA ASP A 50 18.40 -61.85 -68.97
C ASP A 50 18.50 -61.35 -67.52
N LYS A 51 19.69 -61.49 -66.91
CA LYS A 51 19.95 -61.04 -65.53
C LYS A 51 20.64 -59.68 -65.47
N TYR A 52 19.87 -58.69 -65.89
CA TYR A 52 19.63 -57.42 -65.19
C TYR A 52 20.45 -57.25 -63.89
N GLN A 53 21.46 -56.36 -63.89
CA GLN A 53 22.30 -56.11 -62.70
C GLN A 53 21.48 -55.47 -61.54
N PRO A 54 21.32 -56.13 -60.38
CA PRO A 54 20.53 -55.57 -59.28
C PRO A 54 21.32 -54.49 -58.53
N ARG A 55 20.88 -53.23 -58.66
CA ARG A 55 21.45 -52.06 -57.96
C ARG A 55 21.59 -52.30 -56.44
N SER A 56 22.71 -51.85 -55.87
CA SER A 56 23.14 -52.17 -54.50
C SER A 56 22.10 -51.87 -53.39
N ILE A 57 21.54 -52.95 -52.82
CA ILE A 57 20.40 -52.89 -51.88
C ILE A 57 20.74 -52.15 -50.58
N ARG A 58 21.97 -52.30 -50.06
CA ARG A 58 22.43 -51.61 -48.83
C ARG A 58 22.36 -50.07 -48.95
N GLY A 59 22.74 -49.51 -50.11
CA GLY A 59 22.72 -48.06 -50.32
C GLY A 59 21.32 -47.47 -50.40
N ARG A 60 20.40 -48.15 -51.09
CA ARG A 60 19.01 -47.67 -51.28
C ARG A 60 18.21 -47.73 -49.98
N ARG A 61 18.32 -48.81 -49.19
CA ARG A 61 17.63 -48.91 -47.88
C ARG A 61 18.11 -47.84 -46.89
N ARG A 62 19.42 -47.56 -46.80
CA ARG A 62 19.94 -46.54 -45.85
C ARG A 62 19.46 -45.12 -46.18
N ARG A 63 19.38 -44.74 -47.47
CA ARG A 63 18.83 -43.43 -47.88
C ARG A 63 17.31 -43.33 -47.72
N ALA A 64 16.57 -44.43 -47.91
CA ALA A 64 15.13 -44.47 -47.63
C ALA A 64 14.86 -44.29 -46.12
N ALA A 65 15.56 -45.05 -45.27
CA ALA A 65 15.44 -44.96 -43.81
C ALA A 65 15.74 -43.54 -43.28
N MET A 66 16.82 -42.89 -43.75
CA MET A 66 17.13 -41.51 -43.34
C MET A 66 16.08 -40.49 -43.82
N ARG A 67 15.46 -40.67 -44.98
CA ARG A 67 14.38 -39.78 -45.47
C ARG A 67 13.08 -39.97 -44.68
N VAL A 68 12.71 -41.22 -44.35
CA VAL A 68 11.55 -41.51 -43.49
C VAL A 68 11.80 -40.97 -42.07
N GLY A 69 12.98 -41.23 -41.49
CA GLY A 69 13.34 -40.71 -40.17
C GLY A 69 13.34 -39.18 -40.11
N GLY A 70 13.88 -38.50 -41.13
CA GLY A 70 13.83 -37.04 -41.22
C GLY A 70 12.40 -36.49 -41.34
N GLY A 71 11.54 -37.14 -42.13
CA GLY A 71 10.12 -36.77 -42.23
C GLY A 71 9.35 -36.95 -40.92
N VAL A 72 9.59 -38.05 -40.21
CA VAL A 72 8.99 -38.32 -38.89
C VAL A 72 9.50 -37.32 -37.84
N ALA A 73 10.79 -37.01 -37.81
CA ALA A 73 11.35 -36.02 -36.90
C ALA A 73 10.78 -34.60 -37.15
N LEU A 74 10.68 -34.18 -38.42
CA LEU A 74 10.08 -32.90 -38.78
C LEU A 74 8.59 -32.84 -38.41
N PHE A 75 7.86 -33.94 -38.59
CA PHE A 75 6.46 -34.05 -38.19
C PHE A 75 6.26 -33.85 -36.68
N PHE A 76 7.04 -34.55 -35.84
CA PHE A 76 6.97 -34.36 -34.37
C PHE A 76 7.42 -32.96 -33.91
N LEU A 77 8.39 -32.35 -34.60
CA LEU A 77 8.85 -30.99 -34.30
C LEU A 77 7.74 -29.96 -34.62
N LEU A 78 7.05 -30.09 -35.76
CA LEU A 78 5.89 -29.27 -36.08
C LEU A 78 4.72 -29.54 -35.11
N LEU A 79 4.48 -30.79 -34.72
CA LEU A 79 3.42 -31.16 -33.77
C LEU A 79 3.61 -30.47 -32.40
N THR A 80 4.85 -30.43 -31.89
CA THR A 80 5.20 -29.78 -30.61
C THR A 80 5.35 -28.26 -30.69
N PHE A 81 5.41 -27.70 -31.91
CA PHE A 81 5.27 -26.27 -32.17
C PHE A 81 3.81 -25.83 -32.09
N PHE A 82 2.90 -26.52 -32.79
CA PHE A 82 1.47 -26.15 -32.85
C PHE A 82 0.63 -26.62 -31.65
N PHE A 83 1.06 -27.66 -30.91
CA PHE A 83 0.35 -28.16 -29.73
C PHE A 83 1.26 -28.18 -28.49
N PRO A 84 1.32 -27.08 -27.70
CA PRO A 84 2.20 -26.97 -26.54
C PRO A 84 1.99 -28.04 -25.47
N SER A 85 0.77 -28.56 -25.33
CA SER A 85 0.40 -29.63 -24.39
C SER A 85 0.99 -31.01 -24.73
N LEU A 86 1.56 -31.19 -25.92
CA LEU A 86 2.23 -32.44 -26.35
C LEU A 86 3.75 -32.40 -26.14
N ARG A 87 4.28 -31.37 -25.44
CA ARG A 87 5.71 -31.29 -25.07
C ARG A 87 5.97 -32.23 -23.88
N PRO A 88 6.87 -33.22 -24.00
CA PRO A 88 7.06 -34.24 -22.96
C PRO A 88 7.89 -33.70 -21.78
N ALA A 89 7.21 -33.14 -20.78
CA ALA A 89 7.79 -32.47 -19.60
C ALA A 89 8.68 -33.35 -18.68
N GLY A 90 8.87 -34.64 -18.99
CA GLY A 90 9.65 -35.58 -18.16
C GLY A 90 10.79 -36.33 -18.87
N LEU A 91 10.94 -36.25 -20.20
CA LEU A 91 11.90 -37.11 -20.94
C LEU A 91 13.26 -36.46 -21.27
N PHE A 92 13.48 -35.23 -20.81
CA PHE A 92 14.81 -34.69 -20.50
C PHE A 92 14.92 -34.29 -19.01
N GLY A 93 14.02 -34.80 -18.16
CA GLY A 93 13.80 -34.40 -16.76
C GLY A 93 14.90 -34.75 -15.74
N GLY A 94 16.13 -35.01 -16.20
CA GLY A 94 17.33 -35.13 -15.38
C GLY A 94 18.52 -34.30 -15.88
N LEU A 95 18.34 -33.53 -16.97
CA LEU A 95 19.35 -32.66 -17.60
C LEU A 95 18.75 -31.30 -18.01
N GLY A 96 17.42 -31.22 -18.21
CA GLY A 96 16.70 -30.01 -18.62
C GLY A 96 16.38 -29.03 -17.49
N LEU A 97 17.42 -28.44 -16.89
CA LEU A 97 17.35 -27.11 -16.23
C LEU A 97 18.75 -26.55 -15.89
N ALA A 98 19.79 -27.38 -15.86
CA ALA A 98 21.18 -26.99 -15.53
C ALA A 98 22.11 -26.81 -16.76
N ILE A 99 21.55 -26.56 -17.96
CA ILE A 99 22.31 -26.50 -19.23
C ILE A 99 22.26 -25.10 -19.89
N TRP A 100 21.47 -24.16 -19.37
CA TRP A 100 21.41 -22.76 -19.82
C TRP A 100 21.69 -21.78 -18.66
N GLY A 101 22.66 -22.13 -17.81
CA GLY A 101 23.03 -21.37 -16.60
C GLY A 101 24.51 -21.52 -16.27
N GLY A 102 25.37 -21.00 -17.15
CA GLY A 102 26.83 -21.17 -17.07
C GLY A 102 27.32 -22.50 -17.67
N GLY A 103 28.53 -22.49 -18.24
CA GLY A 103 29.28 -23.72 -18.52
C GLY A 103 30.07 -24.19 -17.28
N GLU A 104 30.75 -25.33 -17.38
CA GLU A 104 31.59 -25.85 -16.30
C GLU A 104 32.75 -24.89 -15.91
N GLU A 105 33.05 -23.88 -16.74
CA GLU A 105 34.05 -22.82 -16.52
C GLU A 105 33.90 -22.06 -15.19
N PHE A 106 32.71 -22.05 -14.57
CA PHE A 106 32.45 -21.32 -13.32
C PHE A 106 32.16 -22.20 -12.11
N ASN A 107 32.44 -23.52 -12.17
CA ASN A 107 32.32 -24.45 -11.04
C ASN A 107 33.48 -24.30 -10.03
N ILE A 108 33.64 -23.10 -9.47
CA ILE A 108 34.61 -22.74 -8.44
C ILE A 108 33.84 -22.10 -7.28
N GLU A 109 34.08 -22.55 -6.04
CA GLU A 109 33.31 -22.16 -4.85
C GLU A 109 33.21 -20.64 -4.62
N THR A 110 34.21 -19.87 -5.05
CA THR A 110 34.28 -18.40 -4.94
C THR A 110 33.70 -17.64 -6.13
N VAL A 111 33.36 -18.30 -7.25
CA VAL A 111 32.88 -17.64 -8.47
C VAL A 111 31.35 -17.57 -8.49
N ARG A 112 30.81 -16.42 -8.86
CA ARG A 112 29.37 -16.21 -9.06
C ARG A 112 29.14 -15.58 -10.44
N TYR A 113 28.32 -16.23 -11.26
CA TYR A 113 27.91 -15.71 -12.56
C TYR A 113 26.55 -15.02 -12.44
N TYR A 114 26.44 -13.81 -13.01
CA TYR A 114 25.19 -13.04 -13.04
C TYR A 114 24.98 -12.46 -14.44
N ASP A 115 23.94 -12.93 -15.13
CA ASP A 115 23.46 -12.29 -16.35
C ASP A 115 22.41 -11.22 -16.01
N LEU A 116 22.81 -9.96 -16.16
CA LEU A 116 22.01 -8.80 -15.78
C LEU A 116 20.80 -8.57 -16.69
N ALA A 117 20.70 -9.25 -17.84
CA ALA A 117 19.52 -9.19 -18.70
C ALA A 117 18.26 -9.78 -18.04
N ASN A 118 18.44 -10.70 -17.07
CA ASN A 118 17.33 -11.39 -16.41
C ASN A 118 16.69 -10.58 -15.27
N VAL A 119 17.31 -9.48 -14.84
CA VAL A 119 16.87 -8.62 -13.70
C VAL A 119 16.41 -7.24 -14.16
N GLY A 120 15.67 -7.19 -15.27
CA GLY A 120 15.28 -5.94 -15.94
C GLY A 120 14.17 -5.12 -15.27
N GLY A 121 13.43 -5.70 -14.31
CA GLY A 121 12.27 -5.11 -13.65
C GLY A 121 11.01 -5.10 -14.53
N THR A 122 9.95 -5.81 -14.12
CA THR A 122 8.68 -5.92 -14.87
C THR A 122 7.44 -5.72 -14.01
N SER A 123 6.30 -5.47 -14.65
CA SER A 123 4.99 -5.19 -14.03
C SER A 123 4.37 -6.31 -13.19
N LYS A 124 5.02 -7.47 -13.12
CA LYS A 124 4.58 -8.68 -12.40
C LYS A 124 5.75 -9.30 -11.65
N GLY A 125 6.54 -8.48 -10.94
CA GLY A 125 7.77 -8.92 -10.27
C GLY A 125 7.58 -10.15 -9.38
N TRP A 126 6.46 -10.21 -8.66
CA TRP A 126 6.09 -11.33 -7.78
C TRP A 126 5.83 -12.65 -8.54
N GLU A 127 5.35 -12.61 -9.78
CA GLU A 127 5.17 -13.81 -10.64
C GLU A 127 6.48 -14.30 -11.27
N ARG A 128 7.56 -13.50 -11.16
CA ARG A 128 8.85 -13.72 -11.80
C ARG A 128 10.01 -13.79 -10.81
N GLU A 129 9.69 -13.89 -9.51
CA GLU A 129 10.63 -13.94 -8.38
C GLU A 129 11.66 -12.78 -8.40
N GLU A 130 11.24 -11.61 -8.89
CA GLU A 130 12.12 -10.44 -9.01
C GLU A 130 12.47 -9.88 -7.62
N ARG A 131 13.77 -9.74 -7.33
CA ARG A 131 14.24 -9.25 -6.04
C ARG A 131 14.20 -7.73 -5.93
N ILE A 132 13.79 -7.26 -4.75
CA ILE A 132 13.71 -5.85 -4.38
C ILE A 132 14.80 -5.57 -3.33
N LEU A 133 15.51 -4.46 -3.48
CA LEU A 133 16.32 -3.88 -2.41
C LEU A 133 15.51 -2.74 -1.74
N LEU A 134 15.07 -2.91 -0.51
CA LEU A 134 14.42 -1.84 0.26
C LEU A 134 15.49 -1.02 0.97
N CYS A 135 15.58 0.28 0.69
CA CYS A 135 16.56 1.19 1.27
C CYS A 135 15.91 2.21 2.20
N ALA A 136 16.31 2.22 3.47
CA ALA A 136 15.90 3.19 4.48
C ALA A 136 17.14 3.86 5.12
N PRO A 137 17.42 5.15 4.83
CA PRO A 137 18.39 5.92 5.60
C PRO A 137 17.79 6.28 6.97
N LEU A 138 18.60 6.25 8.03
CA LEU A 138 18.16 6.36 9.42
C LEU A 138 18.98 7.41 10.17
N ARG A 139 18.27 8.33 10.82
CA ARG A 139 18.83 9.26 11.79
C ARG A 139 17.82 9.54 12.89
N ASP A 140 18.22 9.41 14.15
CA ASP A 140 17.38 9.70 15.32
C ASP A 140 15.95 9.08 15.23
N ALA A 141 15.90 7.86 14.68
CA ALA A 141 14.71 7.21 14.15
C ALA A 141 13.99 6.28 15.14
N ALA A 142 14.47 6.13 16.38
CA ALA A 142 13.91 5.22 17.37
C ALA A 142 12.38 5.33 17.57
N PRO A 143 11.72 6.52 17.54
CA PRO A 143 10.28 6.63 17.72
C PRO A 143 9.46 5.94 16.62
N HIS A 144 9.96 5.90 15.39
CA HIS A 144 9.21 5.45 14.21
C HIS A 144 9.40 3.96 13.92
N MET A 145 10.49 3.36 14.43
CA MET A 145 10.83 1.95 14.24
C MET A 145 9.69 0.95 14.48
N PRO A 146 8.89 1.01 15.58
CA PRO A 146 7.81 0.06 15.80
C PRO A 146 6.75 0.10 14.68
N MET A 147 6.42 1.29 14.20
CA MET A 147 5.46 1.52 13.12
C MET A 147 6.03 1.04 11.78
N PHE A 148 7.27 1.41 11.45
CA PHE A 148 7.95 0.97 10.23
C PHE A 148 8.05 -0.57 10.15
N PHE A 149 8.45 -1.23 11.24
CA PHE A 149 8.48 -2.69 11.33
C PHE A 149 7.08 -3.35 11.38
N SER A 150 6.01 -2.61 11.67
CA SER A 150 4.65 -3.11 11.46
C SER A 150 4.27 -3.08 9.98
N HIS A 151 4.68 -2.04 9.24
CA HIS A 151 4.47 -1.97 7.79
C HIS A 151 5.24 -3.06 7.03
N LEU A 152 6.51 -3.30 7.38
CA LEU A 152 7.29 -4.40 6.78
C LEU A 152 6.58 -5.75 6.93
N ARG A 153 6.08 -6.07 8.13
CA ARG A 153 5.37 -7.34 8.40
C ARG A 153 4.05 -7.48 7.64
N ASN A 154 3.45 -6.38 7.17
CA ASN A 154 2.16 -6.37 6.49
C ASN A 154 2.25 -6.33 4.95
N LEU A 155 3.46 -6.27 4.36
CA LEU A 155 3.61 -6.25 2.89
C LEU A 155 3.08 -7.54 2.25
N THR A 156 2.43 -7.43 1.09
CA THR A 156 1.96 -8.61 0.35
C THR A 156 3.03 -9.25 -0.54
N TYR A 157 4.04 -8.47 -0.95
CA TYR A 157 5.15 -8.96 -1.76
C TYR A 157 5.99 -9.99 -0.98
N PRO A 158 6.37 -11.15 -1.54
CA PRO A 158 7.01 -12.22 -0.76
C PRO A 158 8.31 -11.76 -0.07
N HIS A 159 8.34 -11.73 1.27
CA HIS A 159 9.43 -11.10 2.04
C HIS A 159 10.82 -11.68 1.72
N HIS A 160 10.93 -12.97 1.43
CA HIS A 160 12.19 -13.62 1.05
C HIS A 160 12.81 -13.08 -0.27
N LEU A 161 12.05 -12.33 -1.09
CA LEU A 161 12.51 -11.59 -2.27
C LEU A 161 12.84 -10.13 -1.97
N ILE A 162 12.51 -9.63 -0.78
CA ILE A 162 12.80 -8.29 -0.30
C ILE A 162 14.07 -8.37 0.56
N ASP A 163 15.16 -7.84 0.04
CA ASP A 163 16.38 -7.63 0.79
C ASP A 163 16.31 -6.24 1.46
N LEU A 164 16.67 -6.13 2.73
CA LEU A 164 16.59 -4.87 3.49
C LEU A 164 17.97 -4.22 3.61
N ALA A 165 18.04 -2.91 3.43
CA ALA A 165 19.27 -2.15 3.59
C ALA A 165 19.03 -0.86 4.39
N PHE A 166 19.77 -0.72 5.49
CA PHE A 166 19.71 0.39 6.42
C PHE A 166 21.05 1.11 6.49
N LEU A 167 21.04 2.45 6.53
CA LEU A 167 22.22 3.23 6.91
C LEU A 167 21.89 4.10 8.12
N VAL A 168 22.52 3.84 9.25
CA VAL A 168 22.47 4.68 10.46
C VAL A 168 23.62 5.68 10.40
N GLY A 169 23.34 6.99 10.52
CA GLY A 169 24.38 8.02 10.41
C GLY A 169 24.03 9.36 11.07
N ASP A 170 24.99 9.91 11.81
CA ASP A 170 24.87 11.14 12.61
C ASP A 170 23.70 11.12 13.63
N SER A 171 23.31 9.92 14.08
CA SER A 171 22.33 9.63 15.15
C SER A 171 22.90 9.83 16.56
N LYS A 172 22.01 10.05 17.53
CA LYS A 172 22.33 10.29 18.95
C LYS A 172 21.42 9.52 19.93
N ASP A 173 20.39 8.88 19.41
CA ASP A 173 19.40 8.11 20.18
C ASP A 173 19.74 6.60 20.20
N ASN A 174 18.76 5.77 20.55
CA ASN A 174 18.90 4.31 20.63
C ASN A 174 18.59 3.58 19.28
N THR A 175 18.59 4.29 18.14
CA THR A 175 18.20 3.74 16.81
C THR A 175 18.87 2.40 16.49
N LEU A 176 20.20 2.31 16.65
CA LEU A 176 20.97 1.14 16.25
C LEU A 176 20.57 -0.13 17.03
N ASN A 177 20.33 0.00 18.34
CA ASN A 177 19.95 -1.13 19.19
C ASN A 177 18.52 -1.56 18.90
N ILE A 178 17.57 -0.62 18.79
CA ILE A 178 16.17 -0.90 18.46
C ILE A 178 16.06 -1.56 17.07
N LEU A 179 16.85 -1.10 16.10
CA LEU A 179 16.97 -1.74 14.79
C LEU A 179 17.47 -3.18 14.94
N SER A 180 18.55 -3.43 15.69
CA SER A 180 19.09 -4.77 15.93
C SER A 180 18.05 -5.71 16.56
N ASP A 181 17.35 -5.25 17.59
CA ASP A 181 16.34 -6.04 18.31
C ASP A 181 15.15 -6.38 17.40
N MET A 182 14.60 -5.39 16.67
CA MET A 182 13.48 -5.62 15.76
C MET A 182 13.84 -6.45 14.52
N LEU A 183 15.09 -6.37 14.04
CA LEU A 183 15.59 -7.26 12.98
C LEU A 183 15.71 -8.70 13.48
N ALA A 184 16.16 -8.90 14.72
CA ALA A 184 16.21 -10.22 15.34
C ALA A 184 14.80 -10.81 15.51
N GLU A 185 13.82 -10.03 16.00
CA GLU A 185 12.41 -10.44 16.06
C GLU A 185 11.84 -10.79 14.68
N LEU A 186 12.13 -9.98 13.66
CA LEU A 186 11.60 -10.15 12.31
C LEU A 186 12.13 -11.43 11.64
N GLN A 187 13.38 -11.80 11.90
CA GLN A 187 14.03 -13.00 11.38
C GLN A 187 13.78 -14.25 12.24
N ALA A 188 13.46 -14.10 13.53
CA ALA A 188 13.12 -15.20 14.44
C ALA A 188 11.64 -15.63 14.39
N SER A 189 10.86 -15.15 13.41
CA SER A 189 9.45 -15.51 13.26
C SER A 189 9.25 -17.00 12.95
N ASP A 190 8.36 -17.66 13.69
CA ASP A 190 7.98 -19.08 13.46
C ASP A 190 7.38 -19.33 12.06
N GLU A 191 6.86 -18.29 11.39
CA GLU A 191 6.31 -18.38 10.03
C GLU A 191 7.40 -18.13 8.97
N PRO A 192 7.84 -19.15 8.19
CA PRO A 192 8.97 -18.99 7.25
C PRO A 192 8.73 -18.03 6.08
N LYS A 193 7.50 -17.52 5.93
CA LYS A 193 7.13 -16.49 4.96
C LYS A 193 7.42 -15.07 5.45
N MET A 194 7.50 -14.88 6.77
CA MET A 194 7.68 -13.58 7.41
C MET A 194 9.14 -13.11 7.35
N ALA A 195 10.08 -14.06 7.31
CA ALA A 195 11.50 -13.79 7.15
C ALA A 195 11.80 -13.07 5.83
N PHE A 196 12.52 -11.96 5.93
CA PHE A 196 13.04 -11.19 4.81
C PHE A 196 14.29 -11.85 4.21
N GLY A 197 14.73 -11.37 3.05
CA GLY A 197 15.94 -11.84 2.38
C GLY A 197 17.24 -11.40 3.08
N GLU A 198 18.25 -11.01 2.30
CA GLU A 198 19.53 -10.54 2.83
C GLU A 198 19.36 -9.16 3.47
N ILE A 199 19.82 -9.01 4.72
CA ILE A 199 19.70 -7.77 5.49
C ILE A 199 21.08 -7.15 5.67
N SER A 200 21.21 -5.87 5.34
CA SER A 200 22.44 -5.09 5.44
C SER A 200 22.23 -3.88 6.35
N VAL A 201 22.92 -3.82 7.48
CA VAL A 201 22.96 -2.63 8.35
C VAL A 201 24.35 -2.00 8.22
N ILE A 202 24.38 -0.71 7.85
CA ILE A 202 25.59 0.07 7.63
C ILE A 202 25.59 1.22 8.64
N GLU A 203 26.64 1.34 9.43
CA GLU A 203 26.85 2.49 10.31
C GLU A 203 27.86 3.45 9.67
N LYS A 204 27.44 4.69 9.41
CA LYS A 204 28.33 5.72 8.85
C LYS A 204 27.86 7.15 9.14
N ASP A 205 28.67 7.87 9.91
CA ASP A 205 28.57 9.32 10.04
C ASP A 205 29.08 10.07 8.81
N PHE A 206 28.52 11.26 8.59
CA PHE A 206 28.97 12.27 7.63
C PHE A 206 29.53 13.52 8.33
N GLY A 207 29.42 13.61 9.65
CA GLY A 207 29.97 14.70 10.45
C GLY A 207 29.12 15.97 10.37
N GLN A 208 27.80 15.82 10.25
CA GLN A 208 26.88 16.94 10.16
C GLN A 208 26.86 17.74 11.47
N LYS A 209 27.59 18.85 11.50
CA LYS A 209 27.61 19.80 12.62
C LYS A 209 26.25 20.48 12.76
N VAL A 210 25.38 19.90 13.58
CA VAL A 210 24.08 20.45 13.93
C VAL A 210 24.27 21.72 14.76
N ASN A 211 24.22 22.88 14.10
CA ASN A 211 23.91 24.14 14.77
C ASN A 211 22.51 24.00 15.40
N GLN A 212 22.38 24.41 16.67
CA GLN A 212 21.26 23.93 17.49
C GLN A 212 19.94 24.63 17.19
N ASP A 213 19.95 25.88 16.72
CA ASP A 213 18.73 26.64 16.42
C ASP A 213 17.91 26.02 15.29
N VAL A 214 16.63 25.73 15.57
CA VAL A 214 15.68 25.17 14.61
C VAL A 214 15.46 26.12 13.43
N GLU A 215 15.30 27.41 13.70
CA GLU A 215 15.17 28.48 12.68
C GLU A 215 16.35 28.48 11.70
N SER A 216 17.57 28.23 12.17
CA SER A 216 18.77 28.15 11.31
C SER A 216 18.76 26.92 10.37
N ARG A 217 18.07 25.84 10.74
CA ARG A 217 17.93 24.63 9.88
C ARG A 217 16.87 24.80 8.80
N HIS A 218 15.83 25.59 9.07
CA HIS A 218 14.79 25.90 8.11
C HIS A 218 15.10 27.11 7.22
N GLY A 219 16.15 27.89 7.51
CA GLY A 219 16.63 28.93 6.59
C GLY A 219 17.05 28.35 5.23
N PHE A 220 16.55 28.94 4.14
CA PHE A 220 16.78 28.50 2.76
C PHE A 220 18.25 28.14 2.44
N ALA A 221 19.20 28.97 2.89
CA ALA A 221 20.63 28.76 2.68
C ALA A 221 21.20 27.46 3.31
N ALA A 222 20.56 26.90 4.33
CA ALA A 222 21.00 25.65 4.97
C ALA A 222 20.52 24.40 4.23
N GLN A 223 19.34 24.46 3.57
CA GLN A 223 18.71 23.30 2.93
C GLN A 223 19.57 22.71 1.80
N ALA A 224 20.23 23.55 1.00
CA ALA A 224 21.15 23.11 -0.06
C ALA A 224 22.26 22.19 0.49
N SER A 225 22.83 22.52 1.65
CA SER A 225 23.86 21.71 2.32
C SER A 225 23.27 20.41 2.89
N ARG A 226 22.08 20.49 3.51
CA ARG A 226 21.35 19.32 4.02
C ARG A 226 21.05 18.32 2.90
N ARG A 227 20.48 18.76 1.78
CA ARG A 227 20.22 17.93 0.57
C ARG A 227 21.50 17.27 0.05
N LYS A 228 22.56 18.05 -0.18
CA LYS A 228 23.85 17.53 -0.67
C LYS A 228 24.43 16.44 0.26
N SER A 229 24.22 16.52 1.58
CA SER A 229 24.67 15.48 2.53
C SER A 229 23.70 14.29 2.66
N MET A 230 22.38 14.48 2.62
CA MET A 230 21.41 13.36 2.58
C MET A 230 21.61 12.52 1.30
N ALA A 231 21.95 13.16 0.18
CA ALA A 231 22.32 12.49 -1.06
C ALA A 231 23.57 11.59 -0.90
N GLN A 232 24.56 12.01 -0.09
CA GLN A 232 25.70 11.16 0.25
C GLN A 232 25.23 9.91 1.00
N ALA A 233 24.40 10.06 2.04
CA ALA A 233 23.86 8.92 2.79
C ALA A 233 23.10 7.92 1.89
N ARG A 234 22.17 8.40 1.05
CA ARG A 234 21.46 7.54 0.08
C ARG A 234 22.43 6.84 -0.89
N ASN A 235 23.46 7.54 -1.41
CA ASN A 235 24.46 6.91 -2.29
C ASN A 235 25.35 5.87 -1.60
N TRP A 236 25.81 6.11 -0.38
CA TRP A 236 26.61 5.14 0.39
C TRP A 236 25.81 3.87 0.72
N LEU A 237 24.54 4.02 1.12
CA LEU A 237 23.62 2.89 1.32
C LEU A 237 23.43 2.07 0.04
N LEU A 238 23.10 2.74 -1.07
CA LEU A 238 22.87 2.11 -2.37
C LEU A 238 24.12 1.35 -2.88
N SER A 239 25.27 2.02 -2.89
CA SER A 239 26.51 1.46 -3.44
C SER A 239 27.06 0.28 -2.63
N ALA A 240 26.78 0.21 -1.33
CA ALA A 240 27.15 -0.92 -0.49
C ALA A 240 26.19 -2.11 -0.60
N ALA A 241 24.89 -1.87 -0.86
CA ALA A 241 23.85 -2.91 -0.80
C ALA A 241 23.34 -3.41 -2.17
N LEU A 242 23.59 -2.70 -3.28
CA LEU A 242 23.07 -3.06 -4.62
C LEU A 242 23.79 -4.26 -5.25
N ARG A 243 23.37 -5.47 -4.86
CA ARG A 243 23.80 -6.74 -5.49
C ARG A 243 23.30 -6.89 -6.95
N PRO A 244 23.98 -7.72 -7.78
CA PRO A 244 23.57 -8.04 -9.16
C PRO A 244 22.18 -8.67 -9.31
N THR A 245 21.66 -9.30 -8.25
CA THR A 245 20.39 -10.04 -8.23
C THR A 245 19.14 -9.16 -8.15
N HIS A 246 19.25 -7.90 -7.73
CA HIS A 246 18.10 -7.00 -7.62
C HIS A 246 17.57 -6.60 -9.00
N SER A 247 16.25 -6.64 -9.16
CA SER A 247 15.51 -6.07 -10.30
C SER A 247 14.96 -4.67 -9.98
N TRP A 248 14.70 -4.41 -8.69
CA TRP A 248 14.10 -3.17 -8.18
C TRP A 248 14.85 -2.66 -6.95
N VAL A 249 14.79 -1.34 -6.73
CA VAL A 249 15.17 -0.67 -5.50
C VAL A 249 13.97 0.15 -5.05
N TYR A 250 13.60 0.03 -3.78
CA TYR A 250 12.50 0.76 -3.16
C TYR A 250 13.03 1.61 -2.00
N TRP A 251 13.05 2.92 -2.21
CA TRP A 251 13.38 3.89 -1.15
C TRP A 251 12.14 4.14 -0.31
N ARG A 252 12.30 4.06 1.01
CA ARG A 252 11.21 4.31 1.94
C ARG A 252 11.75 4.96 3.20
N ASP A 253 11.28 6.18 3.48
CA ASP A 253 11.55 6.85 4.74
C ASP A 253 10.67 6.24 5.86
N VAL A 254 11.12 6.26 7.12
CA VAL A 254 10.59 5.41 8.22
C VAL A 254 9.40 6.00 8.98
N ASP A 255 9.12 7.27 8.72
CA ASP A 255 8.11 8.16 9.30
C ASP A 255 6.75 8.10 8.58
N VAL A 256 6.60 7.22 7.58
CA VAL A 256 5.35 7.07 6.82
C VAL A 256 4.29 6.24 7.57
N GLU A 257 3.44 6.94 8.32
CA GLU A 257 2.33 6.46 9.17
C GLU A 257 1.35 5.48 8.49
N THR A 258 1.05 5.58 7.19
CA THR A 258 0.20 4.59 6.50
C THR A 258 0.50 4.50 5.00
N ALA A 259 0.53 3.27 4.48
CA ALA A 259 0.48 2.98 3.04
C ALA A 259 -0.26 1.66 2.77
N PRO A 260 -0.78 1.43 1.55
CA PRO A 260 -1.35 0.14 1.18
C PRO A 260 -0.32 -1.00 1.28
N PHE A 261 -0.76 -2.17 1.74
CA PHE A 261 0.06 -3.37 1.89
C PHE A 261 0.61 -3.90 0.56
N THR A 262 -0.08 -3.58 -0.53
CA THR A 262 0.22 -3.91 -1.93
C THR A 262 1.12 -2.90 -2.64
N ILE A 263 1.67 -1.90 -1.93
CA ILE A 263 2.38 -0.76 -2.55
C ILE A 263 3.52 -1.14 -3.50
N LEU A 264 4.18 -2.28 -3.29
CA LEU A 264 5.25 -2.75 -4.17
C LEU A 264 4.66 -3.23 -5.51
N GLU A 265 3.65 -4.10 -5.47
CA GLU A 265 2.90 -4.59 -6.63
C GLU A 265 2.16 -3.45 -7.36
N ASP A 266 1.53 -2.56 -6.60
CA ASP A 266 0.76 -1.41 -7.10
C ASP A 266 1.64 -0.41 -7.84
N LEU A 267 2.87 -0.16 -7.38
CA LEU A 267 3.82 0.68 -8.11
C LEU A 267 4.50 -0.09 -9.26
N MET A 268 4.80 -1.39 -9.09
CA MET A 268 5.42 -2.21 -10.14
C MET A 268 4.57 -2.30 -11.41
N ARG A 269 3.24 -2.48 -11.28
CA ARG A 269 2.34 -2.77 -12.42
C ARG A 269 2.39 -1.71 -13.54
N HIS A 270 2.67 -0.46 -13.20
CA HIS A 270 2.87 0.67 -14.13
C HIS A 270 4.12 0.52 -15.02
N ASN A 271 5.03 -0.40 -14.68
CA ASN A 271 6.22 -0.80 -15.44
C ASN A 271 7.24 0.32 -15.72
N LYS A 272 7.15 1.46 -15.02
CA LYS A 272 8.04 2.62 -15.19
C LYS A 272 9.44 2.36 -14.65
N ASP A 273 10.40 3.19 -15.06
CA ASP A 273 11.78 3.10 -14.61
C ASP A 273 11.98 3.73 -13.23
N VAL A 274 11.27 4.82 -12.96
CA VAL A 274 11.12 5.49 -11.65
C VAL A 274 9.64 5.86 -11.46
N ILE A 275 9.07 5.53 -10.30
CA ILE A 275 7.69 5.89 -9.93
C ILE A 275 7.56 6.26 -8.45
N VAL A 276 6.71 7.26 -8.16
CA VAL A 276 6.35 7.68 -6.79
C VAL A 276 4.82 7.75 -6.61
N PRO A 277 4.30 7.43 -5.40
CA PRO A 277 2.94 7.77 -5.01
C PRO A 277 2.83 9.26 -4.62
N ASN A 278 1.61 9.74 -4.42
CA ASN A 278 1.39 11.02 -3.77
C ASN A 278 1.59 10.90 -2.24
N VAL A 279 2.09 11.95 -1.58
CA VAL A 279 2.40 11.95 -0.14
C VAL A 279 1.69 13.11 0.55
N TRP A 280 0.79 12.75 1.45
CA TRP A 280 0.03 13.68 2.30
C TRP A 280 0.36 13.41 3.76
N ARG A 281 -0.01 14.32 4.66
CA ARG A 281 -0.04 14.07 6.10
C ARG A 281 -1.46 14.24 6.63
N PRO A 282 -1.90 13.44 7.62
CA PRO A 282 -3.05 13.83 8.41
C PRO A 282 -2.69 15.11 9.18
N LEU A 283 -3.72 15.87 9.53
CA LEU A 283 -3.62 16.97 10.48
C LEU A 283 -4.75 16.83 11.50
N PRO A 284 -4.63 17.43 12.69
CA PRO A 284 -5.77 17.56 13.58
C PRO A 284 -6.89 18.41 12.95
N ASP A 285 -8.14 18.19 13.37
CA ASP A 285 -9.32 18.86 12.80
C ASP A 285 -9.21 20.40 12.79
N TRP A 286 -8.58 20.99 13.82
CA TRP A 286 -8.40 22.44 13.94
C TRP A 286 -7.38 23.03 12.96
N LEU A 287 -6.55 22.20 12.31
CA LEU A 287 -5.65 22.60 11.22
C LEU A 287 -6.19 22.17 9.83
N GLY A 288 -7.39 21.57 9.75
CA GLY A 288 -8.03 21.19 8.49
C GLY A 288 -8.00 19.69 8.13
N GLY A 289 -7.55 18.81 9.04
CA GLY A 289 -7.72 17.35 8.90
C GLY A 289 -6.71 16.63 7.98
N GLU A 290 -6.32 17.22 6.87
CA GLU A 290 -5.31 16.65 5.95
C GLU A 290 -4.56 17.74 5.17
N GLN A 291 -3.31 17.47 4.77
CA GLN A 291 -2.50 18.41 3.98
C GLN A 291 -1.51 17.70 3.03
N PRO A 292 -1.25 18.26 1.83
CA PRO A 292 -0.05 17.97 1.03
C PRO A 292 1.23 17.97 1.88
N TYR A 293 2.07 16.95 1.74
CA TYR A 293 3.36 16.84 2.45
C TYR A 293 4.57 16.97 1.52
N ASP A 294 4.71 16.07 0.53
CA ASP A 294 5.94 16.01 -0.28
C ASP A 294 5.87 16.92 -1.51
N LEU A 295 6.31 18.16 -1.34
CA LEU A 295 6.40 19.15 -2.42
C LEU A 295 7.54 18.89 -3.41
N ASN A 296 8.38 17.86 -3.21
CA ASN A 296 9.57 17.60 -4.02
C ASN A 296 9.28 16.73 -5.27
N SER A 297 8.06 16.21 -5.38
CA SER A 297 7.55 15.54 -6.58
C SER A 297 6.79 16.56 -7.43
N TRP A 298 7.37 16.97 -8.57
CA TRP A 298 6.84 18.07 -9.39
C TRP A 298 7.24 17.93 -10.87
N GLN A 299 6.44 18.50 -11.77
CA GLN A 299 6.81 18.66 -13.20
C GLN A 299 7.43 20.05 -13.43
N GLU A 300 8.40 20.13 -14.34
CA GLU A 300 9.20 21.35 -14.57
C GLU A 300 8.36 22.51 -15.17
N SER A 301 8.74 23.76 -14.88
CA SER A 301 8.06 24.96 -15.40
C SER A 301 9.03 25.88 -16.18
N GLU A 302 8.50 26.64 -17.14
CA GLU A 302 9.29 27.64 -17.89
C GLU A 302 9.85 28.72 -16.95
N THR A 303 9.10 29.12 -15.92
CA THR A 303 9.53 30.11 -14.92
C THR A 303 10.66 29.57 -14.04
N ALA A 304 10.62 28.29 -13.65
CA ALA A 304 11.67 27.65 -12.88
C ALA A 304 12.95 27.43 -13.70
N LEU A 305 12.84 27.15 -15.00
CA LEU A 305 13.98 27.10 -15.91
C LEU A 305 14.61 28.49 -16.09
N ALA A 306 13.79 29.52 -16.34
CA ALA A 306 14.27 30.90 -16.45
C ALA A 306 14.92 31.41 -15.14
N LEU A 307 14.40 30.99 -13.97
CA LEU A 307 15.04 31.24 -12.68
C LEU A 307 16.38 30.49 -12.57
N ALA A 308 16.42 29.19 -12.91
CA ALA A 308 17.62 28.36 -12.84
C ALA A 308 18.77 28.94 -13.67
N ASP A 309 18.49 29.50 -14.84
CA ASP A 309 19.49 30.16 -15.70
C ASP A 309 20.11 31.43 -15.08
N THR A 310 19.46 32.05 -14.08
CA THR A 310 20.00 33.23 -13.35
C THR A 310 20.87 32.90 -12.14
N LEU A 311 20.91 31.63 -11.70
CA LEU A 311 21.59 31.22 -10.47
C LEU A 311 23.03 30.73 -10.73
N ASP A 312 23.92 30.89 -9.74
CA ASP A 312 25.29 30.34 -9.76
C ASP A 312 25.31 28.81 -9.95
N GLU A 313 26.39 28.26 -10.51
CA GLU A 313 26.50 26.83 -10.82
C GLU A 313 26.21 25.91 -9.62
N ASP A 314 26.75 26.24 -8.45
CA ASP A 314 26.64 25.46 -7.22
C ASP A 314 25.29 25.63 -6.47
N ALA A 315 24.46 26.59 -6.90
CA ALA A 315 23.18 26.91 -6.26
C ALA A 315 22.19 25.74 -6.39
N VAL A 316 21.32 25.60 -5.39
CA VAL A 316 20.27 24.57 -5.35
C VAL A 316 18.93 25.24 -5.07
N ILE A 317 17.98 25.05 -5.97
CA ILE A 317 16.55 25.33 -5.77
C ILE A 317 16.00 24.25 -4.84
N VAL A 318 15.20 24.67 -3.85
CA VAL A 318 14.52 23.79 -2.91
C VAL A 318 13.07 24.26 -2.82
N GLU A 319 12.12 23.38 -3.08
CA GLU A 319 10.70 23.74 -3.09
C GLU A 319 10.14 24.09 -1.70
N GLY A 320 9.04 24.83 -1.68
CA GLY A 320 8.36 25.28 -0.46
C GLY A 320 8.92 26.57 0.14
N TYR A 321 9.91 27.21 -0.50
CA TYR A 321 10.56 28.43 -0.03
C TYR A 321 10.10 29.68 -0.79
N ALA A 322 9.75 30.74 -0.06
CA ALA A 322 9.21 31.98 -0.63
C ALA A 322 10.26 32.77 -1.43
N GLU A 323 11.55 32.49 -1.20
CA GLU A 323 12.69 33.06 -1.89
C GLU A 323 12.68 32.77 -3.41
N TYR A 324 12.16 31.61 -3.83
CA TYR A 324 12.12 31.17 -5.24
C TYR A 324 10.70 30.81 -5.67
N ALA A 325 10.05 31.71 -6.40
CA ALA A 325 8.75 31.46 -7.02
C ALA A 325 8.89 30.57 -8.28
N THR A 326 8.95 29.26 -8.10
CA THR A 326 9.17 28.27 -9.17
C THR A 326 7.93 28.02 -10.05
N TRP A 327 6.72 28.22 -9.52
CA TRP A 327 5.44 27.99 -10.22
C TRP A 327 5.30 26.59 -10.83
N ARG A 328 5.93 25.58 -10.21
CA ARG A 328 5.84 24.19 -10.65
C ARG A 328 4.53 23.54 -10.18
N PRO A 329 3.85 22.73 -11.02
CA PRO A 329 2.78 21.87 -10.55
C PRO A 329 3.36 20.71 -9.72
N HIS A 330 3.21 20.79 -8.40
CA HIS A 330 3.59 19.73 -7.47
C HIS A 330 2.51 18.63 -7.44
N LEU A 331 2.95 17.36 -7.47
CA LEU A 331 2.09 16.17 -7.40
C LEU A 331 1.14 16.23 -6.18
N ALA A 332 1.63 16.76 -5.06
CA ALA A 332 0.90 16.90 -3.81
C ALA A 332 -0.41 17.69 -3.93
N TYR A 333 -0.47 18.73 -4.77
CA TYR A 333 -1.68 19.54 -4.98
C TYR A 333 -2.65 18.96 -6.02
N LEU A 334 -2.31 17.84 -6.66
CA LEU A 334 -3.11 17.23 -7.74
C LEU A 334 -3.96 16.04 -7.29
N ARG A 335 -4.09 15.80 -5.98
CA ARG A 335 -4.94 14.74 -5.42
C ARG A 335 -6.43 15.10 -5.51
N ASP A 336 -7.19 14.29 -6.23
CA ASP A 336 -8.63 14.13 -6.07
C ASP A 336 -8.87 12.83 -5.26
N PRO A 337 -9.53 12.87 -4.08
CA PRO A 337 -9.89 11.66 -3.32
C PRO A 337 -10.82 10.69 -4.06
N TYR A 338 -11.46 11.11 -5.16
CA TYR A 338 -12.29 10.29 -6.04
C TYR A 338 -11.64 10.02 -7.41
N GLY A 339 -10.41 10.50 -7.61
CA GLY A 339 -9.64 10.30 -8.84
C GLY A 339 -9.15 8.86 -9.00
N ASP A 340 -8.80 8.50 -10.24
CA ASP A 340 -8.28 7.17 -10.57
C ASP A 340 -6.87 6.95 -9.96
N PRO A 341 -6.68 5.99 -9.02
CA PRO A 341 -5.36 5.69 -8.47
C PRO A 341 -4.37 5.18 -9.51
N ASP A 342 -4.84 4.73 -10.68
CA ASP A 342 -4.01 4.28 -11.80
C ASP A 342 -3.54 5.45 -12.69
N MET A 343 -4.00 6.68 -12.44
CA MET A 343 -3.61 7.85 -13.21
C MET A 343 -2.09 8.11 -13.12
N GLU A 344 -1.45 8.27 -14.28
CA GLU A 344 -0.01 8.54 -14.38
C GLU A 344 0.25 9.99 -14.81
N MET A 345 1.21 10.63 -14.16
CA MET A 345 1.73 11.96 -14.54
C MET A 345 3.24 11.89 -14.75
N GLU A 346 3.76 12.40 -15.87
CA GLU A 346 5.20 12.60 -16.01
C GLU A 346 5.68 13.77 -15.14
N ILE A 347 6.75 13.53 -14.36
CA ILE A 347 7.34 14.51 -13.45
C ILE A 347 8.83 14.71 -13.77
N ASP A 348 9.48 15.65 -13.09
CA ASP A 348 10.88 16.06 -13.28
C ASP A 348 11.64 16.02 -11.95
N GLY A 349 11.07 16.61 -10.91
CA GLY A 349 11.47 16.39 -9.52
C GLY A 349 10.82 15.14 -8.95
N VAL A 350 11.54 14.47 -8.04
CA VAL A 350 11.12 13.25 -7.34
C VAL A 350 11.34 13.45 -5.85
N GLY A 351 10.34 13.14 -5.04
CA GLY A 351 10.42 13.19 -3.58
C GLY A 351 11.03 11.94 -2.94
N GLY A 352 11.56 12.09 -1.73
CA GLY A 352 12.36 11.05 -1.06
C GLY A 352 11.58 9.95 -0.36
N VAL A 353 10.33 10.23 0.00
CA VAL A 353 9.56 9.48 1.01
C VAL A 353 9.27 8.04 0.58
N SER A 354 9.02 7.82 -0.71
CA SER A 354 8.61 6.51 -1.24
C SER A 354 8.88 6.40 -2.75
N ILE A 355 10.04 5.87 -3.15
CA ILE A 355 10.44 5.76 -4.57
C ILE A 355 10.62 4.30 -4.96
N LEU A 356 9.83 3.79 -5.90
CA LEU A 356 10.15 2.53 -6.57
C LEU A 356 10.89 2.83 -7.89
N ALA A 357 12.07 2.24 -8.06
CA ALA A 357 12.85 2.40 -9.28
C ALA A 357 13.52 1.08 -9.70
N LYS A 358 13.66 0.85 -11.00
CA LYS A 358 14.28 -0.36 -11.55
C LYS A 358 15.79 -0.34 -11.29
N ALA A 359 16.37 -1.44 -10.84
CA ALA A 359 17.79 -1.54 -10.48
C ALA A 359 18.74 -1.16 -11.64
N LYS A 360 18.31 -1.36 -12.89
CA LYS A 360 19.01 -0.91 -14.11
C LYS A 360 19.28 0.61 -14.15
N VAL A 361 18.40 1.43 -13.55
CA VAL A 361 18.51 2.89 -13.54
C VAL A 361 19.79 3.29 -12.78
N PHE A 362 19.93 2.78 -11.56
CA PHE A 362 21.13 2.99 -10.75
C PHE A 362 22.40 2.39 -11.39
N ARG A 363 22.29 1.17 -11.95
CA ARG A 363 23.44 0.51 -12.63
C ARG A 363 23.91 1.23 -13.90
N SER A 364 23.12 2.13 -14.47
CA SER A 364 23.54 2.96 -15.61
C SER A 364 24.36 4.19 -15.21
N GLY A 365 24.32 4.59 -13.93
CA GLY A 365 24.99 5.79 -13.40
C GLY A 365 24.06 6.83 -12.75
N VAL A 366 22.74 6.66 -12.86
CA VAL A 366 21.76 7.53 -12.16
C VAL A 366 21.90 7.35 -10.64
N HIS A 367 22.03 8.45 -9.90
CA HIS A 367 22.23 8.46 -8.45
C HIS A 367 21.66 9.75 -7.84
N PHE A 368 21.73 9.90 -6.52
CA PHE A 368 21.29 11.12 -5.82
C PHE A 368 22.41 12.16 -5.85
N PRO A 369 22.29 13.32 -6.52
CA PRO A 369 23.42 14.24 -6.65
C PRO A 369 23.79 14.87 -5.31
N ALA A 370 25.04 14.63 -4.87
CA ALA A 370 25.65 15.25 -3.68
C ALA A 370 26.30 16.63 -3.98
N PHE A 371 25.97 17.17 -5.15
CA PHE A 371 26.43 18.42 -5.75
C PHE A 371 25.24 19.03 -6.50
N SER A 372 25.36 20.24 -7.06
CA SER A 372 24.27 20.81 -7.86
C SER A 372 24.21 20.16 -9.24
N PHE A 373 23.09 19.52 -9.56
CA PHE A 373 22.78 18.98 -10.88
C PHE A 373 21.53 19.71 -11.41
N GLU A 374 21.71 20.55 -12.43
CA GLU A 374 20.66 21.42 -12.98
C GLU A 374 19.90 22.24 -11.92
N LYS A 375 20.65 22.79 -10.95
CA LYS A 375 20.17 23.51 -9.76
C LYS A 375 19.41 22.65 -8.74
N HIS A 376 19.54 21.33 -8.76
CA HIS A 376 18.88 20.43 -7.81
C HIS A 376 19.89 19.47 -7.19
N ALA A 377 19.52 18.84 -6.07
CA ALA A 377 20.34 17.85 -5.38
C ALA A 377 19.46 16.69 -4.90
N GLU A 378 20.06 15.66 -4.31
CA GLU A 378 19.34 14.54 -3.69
C GLU A 378 18.29 13.89 -4.62
N THR A 379 17.02 13.81 -4.21
CA THR A 379 15.95 13.08 -4.92
C THR A 379 15.43 13.85 -6.12
N GLU A 380 15.37 15.19 -6.03
CA GLU A 380 15.01 16.08 -7.14
C GLU A 380 16.07 16.04 -8.24
N GLY A 381 17.34 16.04 -7.85
CA GLY A 381 18.46 15.84 -8.77
C GLY A 381 18.49 14.43 -9.39
N PHE A 382 18.08 13.39 -8.64
CA PHE A 382 17.91 12.02 -9.13
C PHE A 382 16.80 11.93 -10.20
N GLY A 383 15.65 12.58 -9.98
CA GLY A 383 14.55 12.67 -10.94
C GLY A 383 15.00 13.30 -12.26
N LYS A 384 15.64 14.48 -12.20
CA LYS A 384 16.23 15.14 -13.38
C LYS A 384 17.26 14.25 -14.08
N MET A 385 18.17 13.62 -13.33
CA MET A 385 19.22 12.77 -13.90
C MET A 385 18.65 11.54 -14.61
N ALA A 386 17.64 10.88 -14.02
CA ALA A 386 16.93 9.77 -14.66
C ALA A 386 16.29 10.20 -16.00
N LYS A 387 15.58 11.33 -16.00
CA LYS A 387 14.89 11.86 -17.19
C LYS A 387 15.88 12.30 -18.28
N ARG A 388 17.01 12.93 -17.92
CA ARG A 388 18.11 13.26 -18.85
C ARG A 388 18.80 12.03 -19.45
N MET A 389 18.83 10.92 -18.72
CA MET A 389 19.32 9.63 -19.24
C MET A 389 18.25 8.83 -20.01
N GLY A 390 17.07 9.41 -20.25
CA GLY A 390 16.02 8.81 -21.07
C GLY A 390 15.14 7.78 -20.36
N TYR A 391 15.18 7.75 -19.02
CA TYR A 391 14.28 6.90 -18.22
C TYR A 391 12.94 7.57 -17.97
N SER A 392 11.88 6.76 -17.86
CA SER A 392 10.55 7.22 -17.47
C SER A 392 10.50 7.56 -15.98
N VAL A 393 10.03 8.77 -15.66
CA VAL A 393 9.88 9.30 -14.29
C VAL A 393 8.44 9.75 -14.10
N VAL A 394 7.69 9.06 -13.22
CA VAL A 394 6.23 9.18 -13.11
C VAL A 394 5.80 9.38 -11.65
N GLY A 395 4.81 10.23 -11.44
CA GLY A 395 4.04 10.32 -10.19
C GLY A 395 2.62 9.82 -10.38
N LEU A 396 2.04 9.22 -9.33
CA LEU A 396 0.62 8.88 -9.25
C LEU A 396 -0.08 9.94 -8.38
N PRO A 397 -0.86 10.90 -8.93
CA PRO A 397 -1.41 12.01 -8.15
C PRO A 397 -2.54 11.60 -7.20
N HIS A 398 -3.16 10.43 -7.39
CA HIS A 398 -4.31 9.98 -6.62
C HIS A 398 -3.99 8.79 -5.69
N TYR A 399 -3.04 7.93 -6.07
CA TYR A 399 -2.51 6.89 -5.18
C TYR A 399 -1.73 7.53 -4.02
N THR A 400 -2.33 7.57 -2.82
CA THR A 400 -1.86 8.40 -1.71
C THR A 400 -1.28 7.55 -0.57
N ILE A 401 -0.12 7.95 -0.04
CA ILE A 401 0.46 7.49 1.23
C ILE A 401 0.51 8.63 2.25
N TRP A 402 0.58 8.26 3.53
CA TRP A 402 0.43 9.16 4.66
C TRP A 402 1.73 9.23 5.49
N HIS A 403 2.38 10.39 5.48
CA HIS A 403 3.48 10.72 6.38
C HIS A 403 2.94 11.08 7.77
N LEU A 404 3.63 10.67 8.84
CA LEU A 404 3.26 10.99 10.22
C LEU A 404 3.15 12.51 10.45
N TYR A 405 2.17 12.91 11.24
CA TYR A 405 2.08 14.28 11.74
C TYR A 405 3.09 14.53 12.86
N GLU A 406 4.06 15.41 12.61
CA GLU A 406 4.93 15.99 13.64
C GLU A 406 4.37 17.37 14.07
N PRO A 407 3.89 17.53 15.33
CA PRO A 407 3.38 18.82 15.81
C PRO A 407 4.51 19.84 15.98
N SER A 408 4.28 21.09 15.56
CA SER A 408 5.18 22.20 15.88
C SER A 408 5.07 22.63 17.36
N VAL A 409 5.97 23.50 17.80
CA VAL A 409 5.95 24.05 19.18
C VAL A 409 4.63 24.76 19.49
N ASP A 410 4.04 25.48 18.54
CA ASP A 410 2.77 26.16 18.76
C ASP A 410 1.57 25.19 18.67
N ASP A 411 1.66 24.12 17.88
CA ASP A 411 0.66 23.05 17.88
C ASP A 411 0.63 22.30 19.22
N ILE A 412 1.80 22.02 19.81
CA ILE A 412 1.92 21.42 21.15
C ILE A 412 1.24 22.31 22.18
N ARG A 413 1.53 23.62 22.16
CA ARG A 413 0.93 24.59 23.09
C ARG A 413 -0.59 24.68 22.92
N HIS A 414 -1.09 24.66 21.68
CA HIS A 414 -2.54 24.66 21.43
C HIS A 414 -3.21 23.35 21.88
N MET A 415 -2.53 22.20 21.74
CA MET A 415 -3.01 20.93 22.30
C MET A 415 -3.04 20.94 23.83
N GLU A 416 -2.03 21.52 24.49
CA GLU A 416 -2.01 21.69 25.95
C GLU A 416 -3.13 22.62 26.44
N GLU A 417 -3.39 23.72 25.74
CA GLU A 417 -4.51 24.64 26.01
C GLU A 417 -5.87 23.93 25.88
N MET A 418 -6.09 23.21 24.77
CA MET A 418 -7.33 22.45 24.56
C MET A 418 -7.50 21.29 25.54
N GLU A 419 -6.43 20.62 25.96
CA GLU A 419 -6.52 19.56 26.97
C GLU A 419 -6.83 20.12 28.36
N GLN A 420 -6.31 21.31 28.69
CA GLN A 420 -6.69 22.05 29.91
C GLN A 420 -8.16 22.49 29.88
N GLU A 421 -8.64 23.03 28.75
CA GLU A 421 -10.06 23.34 28.58
C GLU A 421 -10.93 22.08 28.70
N ARG A 422 -10.54 20.96 28.10
CA ARG A 422 -11.29 19.70 28.20
C ARG A 422 -11.38 19.21 29.65
N LYS A 423 -10.26 19.22 30.38
CA LYS A 423 -10.22 18.86 31.82
C LYS A 423 -11.08 19.80 32.68
N GLN A 424 -11.10 21.09 32.38
CA GLN A 424 -11.99 22.06 33.07
C GLN A 424 -13.46 21.79 32.77
N ARG A 425 -13.83 21.50 31.52
CA ARG A 425 -15.21 21.15 31.13
C ARG A 425 -15.67 19.83 31.75
N GLU A 426 -14.81 18.80 31.72
CA GLU A 426 -15.04 17.51 32.40
C GLU A 426 -15.26 17.69 33.92
N GLN A 427 -14.46 18.54 34.57
CA GLN A 427 -14.65 18.87 35.99
C GLN A 427 -15.94 19.67 36.22
N GLU A 428 -16.25 20.68 35.41
CA GLU A 428 -17.49 21.45 35.51
C GLU A 428 -18.73 20.57 35.33
N GLU A 429 -18.73 19.64 34.37
CA GLU A 429 -19.83 18.70 34.15
C GLU A 429 -19.99 17.74 35.33
N LYS A 430 -18.88 17.25 35.89
CA LYS A 430 -18.91 16.46 37.13
C LYS A 430 -19.43 17.26 38.32
N GLU A 431 -19.01 18.51 38.50
CA GLU A 431 -19.51 19.38 39.58
C GLU A 431 -20.99 19.75 39.40
N LYS A 432 -21.46 19.92 38.15
CA LYS A 432 -22.88 20.09 37.82
C LYS A 432 -23.67 18.82 38.15
N GLN A 433 -23.18 17.64 37.78
CA GLN A 433 -23.82 16.36 38.10
C GLN A 433 -23.88 16.13 39.61
N GLU A 434 -22.76 16.26 40.33
CA GLU A 434 -22.73 16.15 41.79
C GLU A 434 -23.66 17.16 42.47
N ARG A 435 -23.85 18.35 41.91
CA ARG A 435 -24.79 19.35 42.41
C ARG A 435 -26.25 18.94 42.17
N LEU A 436 -26.56 18.38 40.99
CA LEU A 436 -27.88 17.82 40.70
C LEU A 436 -28.21 16.65 41.62
N ASP A 437 -27.26 15.75 41.88
CA ASP A 437 -27.43 14.60 42.79
C ASP A 437 -27.64 15.05 44.24
N LYS A 438 -26.91 16.10 44.69
CA LYS A 438 -27.11 16.75 46.00
C LYS A 438 -28.47 17.46 46.11
N ILE A 439 -28.97 18.05 45.03
CA ILE A 439 -30.32 18.65 44.98
C ILE A 439 -31.40 17.57 45.01
N ASN A 440 -31.29 16.54 44.18
CA ASN A 440 -32.26 15.43 44.10
C ASN A 440 -32.40 14.73 45.46
N SER A 441 -31.29 14.37 46.11
CA SER A 441 -31.30 13.74 47.43
C SER A 441 -31.87 14.66 48.54
N GLN A 442 -31.65 15.98 48.47
CA GLN A 442 -32.33 16.93 49.36
C GLN A 442 -33.85 16.99 49.09
N PHE A 443 -34.29 16.92 47.84
CA PHE A 443 -35.71 16.89 47.48
C PHE A 443 -36.40 15.59 47.89
N GLU A 444 -35.75 14.42 47.81
CA GLU A 444 -36.30 13.15 48.33
C GLU A 444 -36.51 13.20 49.85
N VAL A 445 -35.52 13.69 50.60
CA VAL A 445 -35.63 13.89 52.06
C VAL A 445 -36.75 14.89 52.40
N GLY A 446 -36.83 15.99 51.66
CA GLY A 446 -37.91 16.98 51.79
C GLY A 446 -39.30 16.41 51.50
N SER A 447 -39.44 15.59 50.45
CA SER A 447 -40.70 14.93 50.11
C SER A 447 -41.14 13.96 51.20
N SER A 448 -40.23 13.12 51.71
CA SER A 448 -40.54 12.18 52.79
C SER A 448 -40.90 12.88 54.11
N GLN A 449 -40.40 14.09 54.36
CA GLN A 449 -40.83 14.91 55.50
C GLN A 449 -42.22 15.51 55.26
N TRP A 450 -42.44 16.12 54.09
CA TRP A 450 -43.71 16.73 53.69
C TRP A 450 -44.89 15.73 53.68
N GLU A 451 -44.66 14.48 53.27
CA GLU A 451 -45.67 13.42 53.34
C GLU A 451 -46.08 13.11 54.77
N LYS A 452 -45.12 12.98 55.71
CA LYS A 452 -45.41 12.77 57.13
C LYS A 452 -46.14 13.95 57.76
N ASP A 453 -45.74 15.18 57.43
CA ASP A 453 -46.37 16.40 57.95
C ASP A 453 -47.81 16.52 57.40
N LYS A 454 -48.04 16.16 56.13
CA LYS A 454 -49.37 16.08 55.50
C LYS A 454 -50.26 15.01 56.13
N GLU A 455 -49.73 13.84 56.45
CA GLU A 455 -50.45 12.80 57.20
C GLU A 455 -50.77 13.25 58.63
N ALA A 456 -49.82 13.89 59.33
CA ALA A 456 -50.02 14.43 60.67
C ALA A 456 -51.11 15.51 60.70
N ILE A 457 -51.15 16.42 59.71
CA ILE A 457 -52.22 17.42 59.56
C ILE A 457 -53.57 16.75 59.27
N GLN A 458 -53.62 15.70 58.45
CA GLN A 458 -54.84 14.93 58.23
C GLN A 458 -55.29 14.15 59.48
N GLY A 459 -54.36 13.66 60.30
CA GLY A 459 -54.65 13.06 61.60
C GLY A 459 -55.23 14.07 62.58
N ALA A 460 -54.56 15.22 62.75
CA ALA A 460 -54.97 16.29 63.66
C ALA A 460 -56.32 16.91 63.28
N THR A 461 -56.61 17.09 62.00
CA THR A 461 -57.92 17.58 61.53
C THR A 461 -59.03 16.55 61.72
N LYS A 462 -58.77 15.24 61.54
CA LYS A 462 -59.71 14.17 61.90
C LYS A 462 -59.96 14.10 63.40
N GLU A 463 -58.91 14.22 64.23
CA GLU A 463 -59.05 14.33 65.68
C GLU A 463 -59.88 15.56 66.11
N ALA A 464 -59.62 16.73 65.52
CA ALA A 464 -60.35 17.96 65.82
C ALA A 464 -61.84 17.82 65.48
N ALA A 465 -62.15 17.30 64.28
CA ALA A 465 -63.52 17.00 63.87
C ALA A 465 -64.19 15.95 64.77
N ALA A 466 -63.47 14.91 65.20
CA ALA A 466 -63.99 13.90 66.13
C ALA A 466 -64.25 14.47 67.53
N LYS A 467 -63.38 15.36 68.03
CA LYS A 467 -63.54 16.07 69.31
C LYS A 467 -64.72 17.05 69.25
N GLU A 468 -64.90 17.76 68.13
CA GLU A 468 -66.05 18.63 67.90
C GLU A 468 -67.36 17.84 67.77
N GLN A 469 -67.36 16.72 67.06
CA GLN A 469 -68.50 15.79 67.00
C GLN A 469 -68.84 15.21 68.37
N ALA A 470 -67.85 14.80 69.18
CA ALA A 470 -68.09 14.33 70.54
C ALA A 470 -68.71 15.41 71.45
N VAL A 471 -68.29 16.68 71.32
CA VAL A 471 -68.90 17.82 72.00
C VAL A 471 -70.33 18.08 71.50
N LEU A 472 -70.60 17.91 70.21
CA LEU A 472 -71.95 17.99 69.63
C LEU A 472 -72.85 16.85 70.09
N GLU A 473 -72.34 15.62 70.22
CA GLU A 473 -73.09 14.48 70.76
C GLU A 473 -73.36 14.61 72.26
N ALA A 474 -72.39 15.10 73.05
CA ALA A 474 -72.61 15.44 74.45
C ALA A 474 -73.72 16.51 74.61
N LYS A 475 -73.69 17.56 73.77
CA LYS A 475 -74.76 18.58 73.71
C LYS A 475 -76.10 18.06 73.20
N LYS A 476 -76.13 16.99 72.38
CA LYS A 476 -77.37 16.32 71.95
C LYS A 476 -77.94 15.42 73.05
N LYS A 477 -77.11 14.63 73.75
CA LYS A 477 -77.55 13.83 74.91
C LYS A 477 -78.09 14.73 76.03
N ALA A 478 -77.44 15.86 76.31
CA ALA A 478 -77.94 16.87 77.26
C ALA A 478 -79.20 17.64 76.80
N LYS A 479 -79.78 17.31 75.62
CA LYS A 479 -81.02 17.89 75.09
C LYS A 479 -82.11 16.84 74.78
N ALA A 480 -81.93 15.61 75.24
CA ALA A 480 -82.89 14.52 74.99
C ALA A 480 -83.98 14.37 76.09
N ASP A 481 -83.77 14.95 77.28
CA ASP A 481 -84.62 14.71 78.47
C ASP A 481 -85.72 15.78 78.72
N GLU A 482 -85.86 16.82 77.88
CA GLU A 482 -86.96 17.80 78.00
C GLU A 482 -87.87 17.85 76.75
N VAL A 483 -89.01 17.15 76.86
CA VAL A 483 -90.39 17.61 76.55
C VAL A 483 -90.52 18.57 75.33
N SER A 484 -90.83 18.13 74.11
CA SER A 484 -92.10 17.56 73.61
C SER A 484 -93.34 18.50 73.61
N LYS A 485 -94.09 18.54 72.48
CA LYS A 485 -95.36 19.28 72.23
C LYS A 485 -95.25 20.80 72.00
N GLU A 486 -96.10 21.50 71.25
CA GLU A 486 -97.12 21.22 70.18
C GLU A 486 -97.53 22.59 69.57
N SER A 487 -98.19 22.76 68.40
CA SER A 487 -98.33 22.01 67.13
C SER A 487 -99.01 22.92 66.06
N LYS A 488 -99.08 22.47 64.78
CA LYS A 488 -99.97 22.96 63.67
C LYS A 488 -99.55 24.27 62.94
N THR A 489 -99.90 24.54 61.66
CA THR A 489 -100.77 23.83 60.67
C THR A 489 -100.44 24.16 59.18
N LYS A 490 -100.64 23.18 58.26
CA LYS A 490 -101.00 23.30 56.81
C LYS A 490 -99.95 23.95 55.85
N LYS A 491 -99.94 23.68 54.52
CA LYS A 491 -100.82 22.89 53.60
C LYS A 491 -100.03 22.41 52.35
N GLU A 492 -100.57 21.38 51.65
CA GLU A 492 -100.26 20.89 50.27
C GLU A 492 -98.79 20.54 49.87
N GLN A 493 -98.44 19.31 49.44
CA GLN A 493 -98.72 18.57 48.17
C GLN A 493 -97.82 19.00 46.99
N THR A 494 -97.23 18.11 46.15
CA THR A 494 -97.33 16.63 45.98
C THR A 494 -96.14 16.05 45.19
N HIS A 495 -95.86 14.74 45.36
CA HIS A 495 -95.39 13.71 44.39
C HIS A 495 -94.39 14.02 43.24
N ASP A 496 -93.47 13.11 42.84
CA ASP A 496 -92.91 11.94 43.53
C ASP A 496 -91.65 11.36 42.84
N ASP A 497 -90.97 10.46 43.56
CA ASP A 497 -90.34 9.20 43.13
C ASP A 497 -89.78 8.97 41.68
N LYS A 498 -88.48 8.57 41.67
CA LYS A 498 -87.94 7.32 41.06
C LYS A 498 -87.72 7.22 39.53
N ASP A 499 -86.82 6.36 39.02
CA ASP A 499 -85.76 5.55 39.67
C ASP A 499 -84.56 5.27 38.73
N ALA A 500 -83.52 4.66 39.29
CA ALA A 500 -82.64 3.65 38.68
C ALA A 500 -82.03 3.83 37.25
N LYS A 501 -80.74 4.19 37.24
CA LYS A 501 -79.60 3.29 36.90
C LYS A 501 -79.28 2.88 35.44
N ASP A 502 -77.96 3.00 35.16
CA ASP A 502 -77.06 2.08 34.44
C ASP A 502 -76.84 2.17 32.91
N SER A 503 -75.57 1.93 32.52
CA SER A 503 -75.05 1.61 31.16
C SER A 503 -75.24 2.66 30.02
N SER A 504 -74.50 2.64 28.90
CA SER A 504 -73.10 2.26 28.60
C SER A 504 -72.72 2.74 27.17
N SER A 505 -71.47 2.51 26.74
CA SER A 505 -70.96 2.56 25.34
C SER A 505 -71.01 3.86 24.52
N GLU A 506 -69.80 4.33 24.15
CA GLU A 506 -69.33 4.73 22.81
C GLU A 506 -70.25 5.41 21.77
N VAL A 507 -69.74 6.49 21.16
CA VAL A 507 -69.23 6.48 19.77
C VAL A 507 -68.39 7.74 19.46
N LYS A 508 -67.50 7.65 18.46
CA LYS A 508 -66.55 8.68 18.03
C LYS A 508 -67.23 9.78 17.19
N GLN A 509 -66.79 11.04 17.30
CA GLN A 509 -66.06 11.73 16.22
C GLN A 509 -65.57 13.14 16.61
N ASN A 510 -64.45 13.55 15.97
CA ASN A 510 -63.87 14.90 15.97
C ASN A 510 -64.33 15.61 14.66
N PRO A 511 -64.28 16.97 14.51
CA PRO A 511 -63.02 17.72 14.63
C PRO A 511 -63.10 19.14 15.24
N SER A 512 -61.92 19.75 15.42
CA SER A 512 -61.66 21.12 15.89
C SER A 512 -62.06 22.21 14.87
N PRO A 513 -62.05 23.52 15.25
CA PRO A 513 -60.79 24.27 15.12
C PRO A 513 -60.48 25.33 16.21
N GLN A 514 -59.18 25.63 16.31
CA GLN A 514 -58.53 26.90 16.73
C GLN A 514 -58.66 27.42 18.18
N GLN A 515 -57.49 27.58 18.82
CA GLN A 515 -57.27 28.28 20.10
C GLN A 515 -56.68 29.71 19.88
N LYS A 516 -56.54 30.47 20.97
CA LYS A 516 -55.99 31.83 21.02
C LYS A 516 -54.59 31.88 21.69
N ALA A 517 -53.99 33.07 21.60
CA ALA A 517 -53.11 33.73 22.58
C ALA A 517 -51.59 33.67 22.33
N ASP A 518 -51.02 34.88 22.24
CA ASP A 518 -49.97 35.47 23.10
C ASP A 518 -48.82 34.55 23.63
N GLY A 519 -47.53 34.89 23.54
CA GLY A 519 -46.86 36.06 22.96
C GLY A 519 -45.85 36.73 23.91
N GLN A 520 -44.54 36.56 23.67
CA GLN A 520 -43.42 37.30 24.29
C GLN A 520 -42.13 37.17 23.41
N PRO A 521 -41.03 37.93 23.62
CA PRO A 521 -40.53 38.75 22.50
C PRO A 521 -39.04 38.62 22.12
N ALA A 522 -38.75 39.20 20.94
CA ALA A 522 -37.53 39.90 20.54
C ALA A 522 -36.12 39.31 20.85
N LYS A 523 -35.40 38.99 19.76
CA LYS A 523 -33.95 39.21 19.68
C LYS A 523 -33.66 40.24 18.56
N HIS A 524 -32.72 41.13 18.82
CA HIS A 524 -32.28 42.16 17.89
C HIS A 524 -31.11 41.63 17.03
N PRO A 525 -31.13 41.82 15.70
CA PRO A 525 -29.91 41.92 14.90
C PRO A 525 -29.49 43.40 14.76
N GLU A 526 -28.21 43.63 14.48
CA GLU A 526 -27.70 44.90 13.91
C GLU A 526 -26.81 44.56 12.70
N GLU A 527 -26.89 45.36 11.64
CA GLU A 527 -26.39 44.99 10.31
C GLU A 527 -24.97 45.45 9.98
N ALA A 528 -24.36 44.72 9.05
CA ALA A 528 -23.07 44.98 8.44
C ALA A 528 -22.93 46.40 7.85
N LYS A 529 -21.71 46.95 7.91
CA LYS A 529 -21.28 48.11 7.12
C LYS A 529 -19.90 47.91 6.51
N ARG A 530 -19.88 47.46 5.24
CA ARG A 530 -19.26 48.16 4.09
C ARG A 530 -19.00 47.20 2.91
N GLN A 531 -19.82 47.32 1.86
CA GLN A 531 -19.36 47.13 0.48
C GLN A 531 -19.12 48.50 -0.15
N LYS A 532 -18.06 48.66 -0.96
CA LYS A 532 -18.08 49.51 -2.17
C LYS A 532 -16.79 49.37 -3.00
N ALA A 533 -16.85 48.54 -4.04
CA ALA A 533 -16.10 48.70 -5.28
C ALA A 533 -16.80 47.91 -6.41
N ALA A 534 -17.14 48.61 -7.50
CA ALA A 534 -17.51 48.10 -8.83
C ALA A 534 -16.71 48.96 -9.84
N LYS A 535 -16.60 48.74 -11.17
CA LYS A 535 -17.16 47.82 -12.20
C LYS A 535 -16.01 47.70 -13.28
N ASP A 536 -16.08 47.20 -14.51
CA ASP A 536 -17.15 46.74 -15.40
C ASP A 536 -16.62 45.85 -16.56
N SER A 537 -17.36 44.81 -16.97
CA SER A 537 -17.25 44.17 -18.31
C SER A 537 -18.30 43.06 -18.54
N ASP A 538 -18.89 43.00 -19.73
CA ASP A 538 -20.02 42.13 -20.13
C ASP A 538 -19.63 40.98 -21.10
N GLY A 539 -20.53 40.00 -21.24
CA GLY A 539 -20.57 39.00 -22.34
C GLY A 539 -20.09 37.58 -21.95
N ASP A 540 -20.70 36.47 -22.41
CA ASP A 540 -21.96 36.29 -23.16
C ASP A 540 -22.56 34.88 -22.86
N LYS A 541 -23.81 34.58 -23.25
CA LYS A 541 -24.51 33.30 -23.00
C LYS A 541 -25.47 32.88 -24.12
N PRO A 542 -25.47 31.59 -24.47
CA PRO A 542 -26.68 30.76 -24.30
C PRO A 542 -26.35 29.41 -23.61
N VAL A 543 -27.01 28.96 -22.54
CA VAL A 543 -28.45 28.65 -22.35
C VAL A 543 -28.93 27.45 -23.19
N ALA A 544 -29.07 26.31 -22.51
CA ALA A 544 -30.00 25.23 -22.84
C ALA A 544 -30.68 24.74 -21.56
N LYS A 545 -31.95 24.32 -21.63
CA LYS A 545 -32.73 23.76 -20.50
C LYS A 545 -33.34 22.41 -20.88
N ALA A 546 -33.24 21.44 -19.98
CA ALA A 546 -34.16 20.33 -19.84
C ALA A 546 -34.24 19.95 -18.35
N GLY A 547 -35.39 19.47 -17.87
CA GLY A 547 -35.63 19.17 -16.45
C GLY A 547 -35.52 17.68 -16.10
N PRO A 548 -35.57 17.35 -14.79
CA PRO A 548 -35.63 15.96 -14.29
C PRO A 548 -37.03 15.36 -14.54
N PRO A 549 -37.24 14.05 -14.29
CA PRO A 549 -37.85 13.69 -13.00
C PRO A 549 -37.55 12.26 -12.45
N LYS A 550 -38.07 12.04 -11.22
CA LYS A 550 -38.46 10.77 -10.56
C LYS A 550 -37.45 9.94 -9.76
N ASP A 551 -37.76 9.83 -8.47
CA ASP A 551 -37.53 8.68 -7.60
C ASP A 551 -38.35 7.44 -8.04
N GLU A 552 -37.88 6.23 -7.70
CA GLU A 552 -38.75 5.06 -7.44
C GLU A 552 -38.05 4.02 -6.52
N THR A 553 -38.57 3.88 -5.30
CA THR A 553 -38.60 2.70 -4.38
C THR A 553 -37.37 1.77 -4.19
N GLU A 554 -36.78 1.86 -2.99
CA GLU A 554 -36.82 0.83 -1.92
C GLU A 554 -36.73 -0.68 -2.27
N ALA A 555 -35.63 -1.35 -1.87
CA ALA A 555 -35.63 -2.78 -1.45
C ALA A 555 -34.35 -3.24 -0.68
N ASP A 556 -34.57 -4.08 0.34
CA ASP A 556 -33.70 -5.07 1.02
C ASP A 556 -32.28 -4.77 1.58
N MET A 557 -32.13 -5.06 2.88
CA MET A 557 -30.87 -5.29 3.60
C MET A 557 -30.83 -6.73 4.17
N PRO A 558 -29.75 -7.52 3.95
CA PRO A 558 -29.47 -8.71 4.74
C PRO A 558 -28.61 -8.36 5.99
N LYS A 559 -28.92 -8.99 7.13
CA LYS A 559 -28.31 -8.69 8.45
C LYS A 559 -27.00 -9.43 8.69
N LYS A 560 -26.08 -8.81 9.45
CA LYS A 560 -24.95 -9.51 10.10
C LYS A 560 -25.48 -10.55 11.13
N PRO A 561 -24.92 -11.77 11.19
CA PRO A 561 -24.94 -12.59 12.40
C PRO A 561 -23.90 -12.08 13.41
N ALA A 562 -24.08 -12.41 14.70
CA ALA A 562 -23.21 -11.97 15.79
C ALA A 562 -22.06 -12.96 16.11
N LYS A 563 -21.11 -12.50 16.93
CA LYS A 563 -19.96 -13.26 17.42
C LYS A 563 -20.34 -14.62 18.05
N ARG A 564 -19.47 -15.61 17.83
CA ARG A 564 -19.03 -16.53 18.88
C ARG A 564 -17.53 -16.75 18.75
#